data_AF-A0A9D8RB05-F1
#
_entry.id   AF-A0A9D8RB05-F1
#
_cell.length_a   1.000
_cell.length_b   1.000
_cell.length_c   1.000
_cell.angle_alpha   90.00
_cell.angle_beta   90.00
_cell.angle_gamma   90.00
#
_symmetry.space_group_name_H-M   'P 1'
#
loop_
_entity.id
_entity.type
_entity.pdbx_description
1 polymer ?
#
loop_
_entity_poly.entity_id
_entity_poly.type
_entity_poly.pdbx_seq_one_letter_code
_entity_poly.pdbx_strand_id
1 'polypeptide(L)'
;MAKKETKQPKHIGLVKNDGYLEPFEDAIRGRHDHAVWKINQLTQDGKQTLNDFANGYVYYGLHRTSRGGWVFREWAPNATEIYLVGDFNGWKEDEKYKATRIEGTGNWELKLPKKAMKHGDLFKMHVKWDGGEGERIPAWANRVVQDDQTKIFSAQVWAPEKEYEWKKKTFKPNKSPLLIYECHIGMGEDAEKVGTYNEFRENVLPRVIKDGYNCIQIMAIQEHPYYGSFGYHVSSFFAPSSRFGTPEELKELIDTAHKNGIAVIMDIVHSHAVKNEIEGLGNLAGDHNQYFYPGDRHEHPAWDSLCFDYGKDEVIHFLLSNCKYWLSEFHFDGFRFD
;
A
#
# COMPACT_ATOMS: atom_id res chain seq x y z
N MET A 1 16.58 -51.67 6.09
CA MET A 1 15.60 -50.99 5.23
C MET A 1 16.35 -49.97 4.38
N ALA A 2 16.53 -50.23 3.09
CA ALA A 2 17.22 -49.30 2.18
C ALA A 2 16.34 -48.06 1.98
N LYS A 3 16.89 -46.87 2.23
CA LYS A 3 16.25 -45.60 1.87
C LYS A 3 15.99 -45.62 0.36
N LYS A 4 14.73 -45.54 -0.04
CA LYS A 4 14.35 -45.30 -1.44
C LYS A 4 15.02 -44.00 -1.89
N GLU A 5 16.01 -44.09 -2.77
CA GLU A 5 16.48 -42.94 -3.53
C GLU A 5 15.32 -42.47 -4.41
N THR A 6 14.67 -41.40 -3.99
CA THR A 6 13.75 -40.66 -4.85
C THR A 6 14.56 -40.09 -6.01
N LYS A 7 14.46 -40.73 -7.19
CA LYS A 7 14.98 -40.18 -8.44
C LYS A 7 14.50 -38.73 -8.56
N GLN A 8 15.41 -37.78 -8.54
CA GLN A 8 15.05 -36.40 -8.83
C GLN A 8 14.47 -36.34 -10.26
N PRO A 9 13.35 -35.63 -10.46
CA PRO A 9 12.76 -35.50 -11.78
C PRO A 9 13.77 -34.85 -12.75
N LYS A 10 13.84 -35.38 -13.98
CA LYS A 10 14.75 -34.90 -15.02
C LYS A 10 14.54 -33.40 -15.34
N HIS A 11 13.30 -32.92 -15.23
CA HIS A 11 12.90 -31.54 -15.49
C HIS A 11 12.06 -30.99 -14.33
N ILE A 12 12.20 -29.69 -14.02
CA ILE A 12 11.31 -28.98 -13.08
C ILE A 12 9.86 -28.94 -13.60
N GLY A 13 8.89 -28.75 -12.69
CA GLY A 13 7.47 -28.94 -12.97
C GLY A 13 6.91 -28.17 -14.19
N LEU A 14 7.32 -26.92 -14.40
CA LEU A 14 6.89 -26.12 -15.56
C LEU A 14 7.46 -26.66 -16.88
N VAL A 15 8.76 -26.97 -16.90
CA VAL A 15 9.45 -27.51 -18.09
C VAL A 15 8.93 -28.89 -18.46
N LYS A 16 8.51 -29.69 -17.47
CA LYS A 16 7.83 -30.97 -17.72
C LYS A 16 6.51 -30.80 -18.49
N ASN A 17 5.80 -29.69 -18.26
CA ASN A 17 4.49 -29.44 -18.87
C ASN A 17 4.60 -28.66 -20.20
N ASP A 18 5.72 -27.97 -20.43
CA ASP A 18 6.01 -27.23 -21.66
C ASP A 18 7.48 -27.44 -22.09
N GLY A 19 7.67 -28.29 -23.11
CA GLY A 19 9.00 -28.64 -23.62
C GLY A 19 9.76 -27.47 -24.26
N TYR A 20 9.10 -26.38 -24.65
CA TYR A 20 9.79 -25.19 -25.17
C TYR A 20 10.64 -24.49 -24.12
N LEU A 21 10.44 -24.79 -22.84
CA LEU A 21 11.20 -24.23 -21.72
C LEU A 21 12.50 -24.99 -21.44
N GLU A 22 12.72 -26.17 -22.04
CA GLU A 22 13.91 -27.01 -21.77
C GLU A 22 15.24 -26.25 -21.96
N PRO A 23 15.45 -25.44 -23.02
CA PRO A 23 16.69 -24.68 -23.20
C PRO A 23 16.96 -23.62 -22.11
N PHE A 24 15.95 -23.26 -21.31
CA PHE A 24 16.01 -22.21 -20.29
C PHE A 24 15.88 -22.76 -18.87
N GLU A 25 15.86 -24.08 -18.70
CA GLU A 25 15.55 -24.71 -17.41
C GLU A 25 16.50 -24.25 -16.29
N ASP A 26 17.80 -24.16 -16.56
CA ASP A 26 18.78 -23.71 -15.57
C ASP A 26 18.54 -22.27 -15.11
N ALA A 27 18.15 -21.38 -16.03
CA ALA A 27 17.80 -20.00 -15.70
C ALA A 27 16.51 -19.92 -14.87
N ILE A 28 15.50 -20.74 -15.20
CA ILE A 28 14.25 -20.82 -14.44
C ILE A 28 14.52 -21.35 -13.02
N ARG A 29 15.33 -22.41 -12.90
CA ARG A 29 15.75 -22.97 -11.62
C ARG A 29 16.51 -21.94 -10.79
N GLY A 30 17.48 -21.24 -11.39
CA GLY A 30 18.22 -20.18 -10.71
C GLY A 30 17.32 -19.06 -10.17
N ARG A 31 16.28 -18.66 -10.91
CA ARG A 31 15.28 -17.68 -10.42
C ARG A 31 14.47 -18.22 -9.25
N HIS A 32 14.05 -19.49 -9.31
CA HIS A 32 13.33 -20.13 -8.21
C HIS A 32 14.20 -20.22 -6.95
N ASP A 33 15.44 -20.69 -7.10
CA ASP A 33 16.38 -20.85 -5.98
C ASP A 33 16.71 -19.49 -5.36
N HIS A 34 16.87 -18.44 -6.17
CA HIS A 34 17.06 -17.08 -5.66
C HIS A 34 15.85 -16.57 -4.88
N ALA A 35 14.62 -16.83 -5.37
CA ALA A 35 13.41 -16.44 -4.66
C ALA A 35 13.28 -17.16 -3.31
N VAL A 36 13.56 -18.47 -3.26
CA VAL A 36 13.58 -19.25 -2.02
C VAL A 36 14.66 -18.73 -1.06
N TRP A 37 15.87 -18.47 -1.58
CA TRP A 37 16.96 -17.88 -0.79
C TRP A 37 16.56 -16.52 -0.19
N LYS A 38 15.95 -15.63 -0.99
CA LYS A 38 15.51 -14.32 -0.51
C LYS A 38 14.38 -14.45 0.53
N ILE A 39 13.41 -15.35 0.33
CA ILE A 39 12.39 -15.63 1.36
C ILE A 39 13.05 -16.08 2.66
N ASN A 40 14.02 -16.98 2.61
CA ASN A 40 14.75 -17.43 3.81
C ASN A 40 15.52 -16.27 4.47
N GLN A 41 16.21 -15.42 3.70
CA GLN A 41 16.87 -14.22 4.23
C GLN A 41 15.89 -13.31 4.98
N LEU A 42 14.76 -12.93 4.35
CA LEU A 42 13.77 -12.04 4.95
C LEU A 42 13.09 -12.65 6.20
N THR A 43 12.97 -13.98 6.21
CA THR A 43 12.37 -14.73 7.34
C THR A 43 13.39 -15.19 8.37
N GLN A 44 14.66 -14.81 8.22
CA GLN A 44 15.79 -15.24 9.06
C GLN A 44 15.85 -16.76 9.21
N ASP A 45 15.84 -17.46 8.08
CA ASP A 45 15.81 -18.92 7.97
C ASP A 45 14.62 -19.55 8.71
N GLY A 46 13.45 -18.92 8.60
CA GLY A 46 12.19 -19.40 9.18
C GLY A 46 11.96 -19.08 10.65
N LYS A 47 12.76 -18.21 11.28
CA LYS A 47 12.48 -17.70 12.64
C LYS A 47 11.19 -16.88 12.71
N GLN A 48 10.77 -16.31 11.58
CA GLN A 48 9.48 -15.64 11.41
C GLN A 48 8.84 -16.05 10.09
N THR A 49 7.53 -15.82 9.93
CA THR A 49 6.88 -16.08 8.63
C THR A 49 7.01 -14.87 7.70
N LEU A 50 6.79 -15.05 6.39
CA LEU A 50 6.71 -13.92 5.45
C LEU A 50 5.53 -12.99 5.80
N ASN A 51 4.46 -13.55 6.38
CA ASN A 51 3.35 -12.78 6.92
C ASN A 51 3.78 -11.90 8.09
N ASP A 52 4.67 -12.38 8.96
CA ASP A 52 5.20 -11.59 10.07
C ASP A 52 6.14 -10.50 9.59
N PHE A 53 6.99 -10.83 8.60
CA PHE A 53 7.82 -9.85 7.90
C PHE A 53 6.96 -8.74 7.31
N ALA A 54 5.83 -9.06 6.66
CA ALA A 54 4.94 -8.09 6.02
C ALA A 54 4.10 -7.23 7.01
N ASN A 55 4.45 -7.11 8.29
CA ASN A 55 3.72 -6.29 9.28
C ASN A 55 4.14 -4.81 9.36
N GLY A 56 4.91 -4.28 8.39
CA GLY A 56 5.36 -2.89 8.40
C GLY A 56 4.27 -1.86 8.67
N TYR A 57 3.06 -2.02 8.13
CA TYR A 57 1.94 -1.10 8.34
C TYR A 57 1.42 -1.07 9.79
N VAL A 58 1.74 -2.09 10.61
CA VAL A 58 1.41 -2.13 12.04
C VAL A 58 2.45 -1.36 12.87
N TYR A 59 3.66 -1.18 12.32
CA TYR A 59 4.78 -0.54 13.01
C TYR A 59 5.02 0.91 12.56
N TYR A 60 5.02 1.15 11.24
CA TYR A 60 5.25 2.43 10.59
C TYR A 60 3.94 3.19 10.34
N GLY A 61 4.05 4.51 10.16
CA GLY A 61 2.91 5.42 10.10
C GLY A 61 2.46 5.86 11.49
N LEU A 62 1.26 6.44 11.56
CA LEU A 62 0.69 6.99 12.80
C LEU A 62 -0.32 6.00 13.41
N HIS A 63 -0.09 5.61 14.66
CA HIS A 63 -0.89 4.62 15.37
C HIS A 63 -1.32 5.08 16.76
N ARG A 64 -2.48 4.61 17.20
CA ARG A 64 -2.85 4.66 18.63
C ARG A 64 -2.05 3.62 19.40
N THR A 65 -1.55 4.02 20.57
CA THR A 65 -0.93 3.08 21.52
C THR A 65 -1.99 2.45 22.44
N SER A 66 -1.66 1.33 23.07
CA SER A 66 -2.55 0.65 24.05
C SER A 66 -2.95 1.53 25.24
N ARG A 67 -2.15 2.56 25.56
CA ARG A 67 -2.45 3.56 26.61
C ARG A 67 -3.24 4.77 26.09
N GLY A 68 -3.69 4.73 24.84
CA GLY A 68 -4.46 5.79 24.18
C GLY A 68 -3.65 6.98 23.66
N GLY A 69 -2.32 6.99 23.86
CA GLY A 69 -1.40 7.94 23.22
C GLY A 69 -1.21 7.65 21.73
N TRP A 70 -0.27 8.33 21.11
CA TRP A 70 0.09 8.14 19.71
C TRP A 70 1.55 7.70 19.58
N VAL A 71 1.82 6.92 18.54
CA VAL A 71 3.17 6.66 18.07
C VAL A 71 3.22 6.84 16.56
N PHE A 72 4.20 7.59 16.10
CA PHE A 72 4.51 7.79 14.70
C PHE A 72 5.89 7.19 14.41
N ARG A 73 6.03 6.48 13.29
CA ARG A 73 7.32 6.00 12.81
C ARG A 73 7.47 6.11 11.30
N GLU A 74 8.69 6.40 10.86
CA GLU A 74 9.05 6.48 9.44
C GLU A 74 10.44 5.92 9.20
N TRP A 75 10.65 5.31 8.04
CA TRP A 75 11.99 4.97 7.56
C TRP A 75 12.52 6.13 6.73
N ALA A 76 13.58 6.78 7.21
CA ALA A 76 14.15 7.98 6.60
C ALA A 76 15.65 8.06 6.96
N PRO A 77 16.49 7.20 6.37
CA PRO A 77 17.88 7.05 6.80
C PRO A 77 18.70 8.34 6.63
N ASN A 78 18.41 9.16 5.62
CA ASN A 78 19.13 10.39 5.30
C ASN A 78 18.59 11.66 5.99
N ALA A 79 17.48 11.57 6.72
CA ALA A 79 16.96 12.72 7.44
C ALA A 79 17.94 13.16 8.55
N THR A 80 18.06 14.45 8.81
CA THR A 80 18.75 14.98 10.00
C THR A 80 17.76 15.35 11.09
N GLU A 81 16.54 15.76 10.72
CA GLU A 81 15.42 16.03 11.62
C GLU A 81 14.09 15.68 10.95
N ILE A 82 13.12 15.25 11.75
CA ILE A 82 11.73 15.04 11.30
C ILE A 82 10.79 15.64 12.34
N TYR A 83 9.90 16.52 11.91
CA TYR A 83 8.80 17.05 12.70
C TYR A 83 7.48 16.60 12.11
N LEU A 84 6.47 16.35 12.95
CA LEU A 84 5.09 16.38 12.49
C LEU A 84 4.56 17.81 12.60
N VAL A 85 4.05 18.33 11.49
CA VAL A 85 3.41 19.66 11.40
C VAL A 85 1.97 19.48 10.95
N GLY A 86 1.04 20.21 11.56
CA GLY A 86 -0.38 20.05 11.26
C GLY A 86 -1.29 20.95 12.09
N ASP A 87 -2.58 20.68 12.04
CA ASP A 87 -3.60 21.48 12.73
C ASP A 87 -3.34 21.60 14.24
N PHE A 88 -2.82 20.54 14.85
CA PHE A 88 -2.56 20.45 16.29
C PHE A 88 -1.41 21.34 16.80
N ASN A 89 -0.52 21.83 15.91
CA ASN A 89 0.57 22.75 16.26
C ASN A 89 0.61 24.00 15.37
N GLY A 90 -0.48 24.26 14.62
CA GLY A 90 -0.60 25.42 13.75
C GLY A 90 0.38 25.41 12.59
N TRP A 91 0.71 24.23 12.06
CA TRP A 91 1.58 24.02 10.89
C TRP A 91 2.98 24.62 11.07
N LYS A 92 3.55 24.46 12.27
CA LYS A 92 4.90 24.93 12.62
C LYS A 92 5.70 23.85 13.32
N GLU A 93 7.01 23.90 13.16
CA GLU A 93 7.92 23.06 13.94
C GLU A 93 7.76 23.35 15.43
N ASP A 94 7.56 22.29 16.20
CA ASP A 94 7.52 22.29 17.66
C ASP A 94 8.27 21.05 18.13
N GLU A 95 9.24 21.24 19.03
CA GLU A 95 10.06 20.17 19.62
C GLU A 95 9.23 19.05 20.24
N LYS A 96 8.00 19.33 20.70
CA LYS A 96 7.06 18.30 21.18
C LYS A 96 6.69 17.28 20.12
N TYR A 97 6.74 17.66 18.85
CA TYR A 97 6.39 16.85 17.69
C TYR A 97 7.61 16.46 16.84
N LYS A 98 8.82 16.59 17.40
CA LYS A 98 10.06 16.15 16.78
C LYS A 98 10.27 14.65 17.00
N ALA A 99 10.42 13.89 15.92
CA ALA A 99 10.78 12.49 16.00
C ALA A 99 12.26 12.33 16.38
N THR A 100 12.54 11.24 17.10
CA THR A 100 13.89 10.83 17.47
C THR A 100 14.33 9.65 16.61
N ARG A 101 15.57 9.70 16.11
CA ARG A 101 16.18 8.58 15.39
C ARG A 101 16.37 7.39 16.33
N ILE A 102 16.01 6.20 15.86
CA ILE A 102 16.30 4.94 16.54
C ILE A 102 17.74 4.55 16.20
N GLU A 103 18.61 4.52 17.22
CA GLU A 103 20.03 4.24 17.07
C GLU A 103 20.32 2.91 16.34
N GLY A 104 21.34 2.91 15.50
CA GLY A 104 21.73 1.74 14.70
C GLY A 104 20.78 1.40 13.55
N THR A 105 19.79 2.25 13.26
CA THR A 105 18.81 2.06 12.19
C THR A 105 18.61 3.33 11.34
N GLY A 106 17.87 3.19 10.24
CA GLY A 106 17.35 4.31 9.45
C GLY A 106 15.98 4.83 9.91
N ASN A 107 15.48 4.38 11.06
CA ASN A 107 14.10 4.62 11.50
C ASN A 107 14.01 5.79 12.47
N TRP A 108 12.86 6.45 12.43
CA TRP A 108 12.50 7.56 13.31
C TRP A 108 11.24 7.21 14.09
N GLU A 109 11.15 7.67 15.34
CA GLU A 109 10.00 7.47 16.21
C GLU A 109 9.61 8.74 16.94
N LEU A 110 8.31 9.02 17.02
CA LEU A 110 7.73 10.05 17.85
C LEU A 110 6.60 9.44 18.70
N LYS A 111 6.64 9.64 20.01
CA LYS A 111 5.57 9.23 20.94
C LYS A 111 4.89 10.47 21.52
N LEU A 112 3.56 10.52 21.43
CA LEU A 112 2.77 11.68 21.87
C LEU A 112 1.65 11.27 22.84
N PRO A 113 1.23 12.16 23.75
CA PRO A 113 0.10 11.90 24.64
C PRO A 113 -1.23 11.88 23.86
N LYS A 114 -2.27 11.28 24.46
CA LYS A 114 -3.61 11.12 23.85
C LYS A 114 -4.20 12.41 23.28
N LYS A 115 -3.97 13.54 23.95
CA LYS A 115 -4.51 14.87 23.63
C LYS A 115 -3.70 15.63 22.57
N ALA A 116 -2.57 15.10 22.11
CA ALA A 116 -1.71 15.78 21.15
C ALA A 116 -2.36 15.93 19.76
N MET A 117 -3.22 14.99 19.38
CA MET A 117 -3.89 14.97 18.07
C MET A 117 -5.28 14.37 18.23
N LYS A 118 -6.20 14.75 17.35
CA LYS A 118 -7.56 14.20 17.26
C LYS A 118 -7.83 13.69 15.85
N HIS A 119 -8.85 12.85 15.73
CA HIS A 119 -9.33 12.40 14.43
C HIS A 119 -9.70 13.59 13.53
N GLY A 120 -9.31 13.51 12.27
CA GLY A 120 -9.58 14.53 11.27
C GLY A 120 -8.53 15.63 11.16
N ASP A 121 -7.63 15.77 12.15
CA ASP A 121 -6.51 16.71 12.05
C ASP A 121 -5.68 16.40 10.81
N LEU A 122 -5.36 17.45 10.04
CA LEU A 122 -4.46 17.36 8.89
C LEU A 122 -3.02 17.53 9.35
N PHE A 123 -2.11 16.79 8.72
CA PHE A 123 -0.69 16.84 9.03
C PHE A 123 0.21 16.42 7.86
N LYS A 124 1.48 16.77 7.99
CA LYS A 124 2.60 16.32 7.16
C LYS A 124 3.82 16.10 8.04
N MET A 125 4.85 15.49 7.46
CA MET A 125 6.20 15.58 7.98
C MET A 125 6.86 16.86 7.44
N HIS A 126 7.61 17.55 8.28
CA HIS A 126 8.67 18.44 7.81
C HIS A 126 10.00 17.73 8.03
N VAL A 127 10.67 17.39 6.93
CA VAL A 127 11.88 16.57 6.94
C VAL A 127 13.06 17.44 6.54
N LYS A 128 14.13 17.40 7.32
CA LYS A 128 15.42 18.05 7.01
C LYS A 128 16.45 16.99 6.66
N TRP A 129 17.41 17.33 5.82
CA TRP A 129 18.55 16.49 5.47
C TRP A 129 19.75 17.38 5.14
N ASP A 130 20.91 16.76 4.90
CA ASP A 130 22.10 17.53 4.51
C ASP A 130 21.88 18.22 3.16
N GLY A 131 21.79 19.56 3.20
CA GLY A 131 21.61 20.39 2.01
C GLY A 131 20.17 20.76 1.66
N GLY A 132 19.17 20.38 2.46
CA GLY A 132 17.78 20.80 2.20
C GLY A 132 16.75 20.38 3.24
N GLU A 133 15.51 20.79 3.00
CA GLU A 133 14.34 20.40 3.77
C GLU A 133 13.08 20.42 2.90
N GLY A 134 12.01 19.78 3.35
CA GLY A 134 10.74 19.79 2.65
C GLY A 134 9.59 19.15 3.42
N GLU A 135 8.37 19.59 3.10
CA GLU A 135 7.15 18.93 3.57
C GLU A 135 6.89 17.64 2.78
N ARG A 136 6.51 16.58 3.49
CA ARG A 136 6.26 15.25 2.93
C ARG A 136 5.02 14.62 3.55
N ILE A 137 4.26 13.90 2.74
CA ILE A 137 3.27 12.95 3.28
C ILE A 137 4.02 11.71 3.81
N PRO A 138 3.71 11.21 5.02
CA PRO A 138 4.29 9.95 5.50
C PRO A 138 4.08 8.81 4.50
N ALA A 139 5.11 8.00 4.27
CA ALA A 139 5.06 6.91 3.29
C ALA A 139 3.98 5.86 3.62
N TRP A 140 3.68 5.73 4.92
CA TRP A 140 2.72 4.80 5.49
C TRP A 140 1.40 5.46 5.92
N ALA A 141 1.08 6.64 5.37
CA ALA A 141 -0.20 7.30 5.64
C ALA A 141 -1.37 6.43 5.18
N ASN A 142 -2.32 6.16 6.08
CA ASN A 142 -3.53 5.37 5.81
C ASN A 142 -4.72 6.23 5.36
N ARG A 143 -4.57 7.55 5.42
CA ARG A 143 -5.53 8.53 4.91
C ARG A 143 -4.79 9.77 4.47
N VAL A 144 -5.06 10.16 3.23
CA VAL A 144 -4.57 11.39 2.63
C VAL A 144 -5.77 12.06 1.98
N VAL A 145 -5.93 13.36 2.14
CA VAL A 145 -7.05 14.13 1.60
C VAL A 145 -6.55 15.32 0.80
N GLN A 146 -7.26 15.64 -0.29
CA GLN A 146 -7.02 16.85 -1.08
C GLN A 146 -7.95 17.97 -0.62
N ASP A 147 -7.40 19.14 -0.36
CA ASP A 147 -8.21 20.33 -0.13
C ASP A 147 -8.87 20.81 -1.44
N ASP A 148 -10.17 21.05 -1.41
CA ASP A 148 -10.94 21.35 -2.61
C ASP A 148 -10.61 22.72 -3.24
N GLN A 149 -10.03 23.66 -2.49
CA GLN A 149 -9.72 25.00 -2.97
C GLN A 149 -8.28 25.12 -3.43
N THR A 150 -7.34 24.75 -2.56
CA THR A 150 -5.89 24.86 -2.78
C THR A 150 -5.32 23.69 -3.56
N LYS A 151 -6.05 22.57 -3.62
CA LYS A 151 -5.62 21.30 -4.23
C LYS A 151 -4.41 20.64 -3.56
N ILE A 152 -3.99 21.16 -2.40
CA ILE A 152 -2.92 20.60 -1.58
C ILE A 152 -3.40 19.28 -0.96
N PHE A 153 -2.52 18.29 -0.96
CA PHE A 153 -2.75 17.05 -0.21
C PHE A 153 -2.09 17.10 1.16
N SER A 154 -2.77 16.52 2.15
CA SER A 154 -2.27 16.34 3.50
C SER A 154 -2.65 14.95 4.02
N ALA A 155 -1.79 14.35 4.83
CA ALA A 155 -2.22 13.19 5.61
C ALA A 155 -3.27 13.64 6.62
N GLN A 156 -4.17 12.73 6.98
CA GLN A 156 -5.22 13.01 7.95
C GLN A 156 -5.15 11.97 9.07
N VAL A 157 -5.27 12.42 10.31
CA VAL A 157 -5.32 11.54 11.47
C VAL A 157 -6.61 10.71 11.40
N TRP A 158 -6.47 9.45 10.98
CA TRP A 158 -7.58 8.51 10.86
C TRP A 158 -7.69 7.63 12.10
N ALA A 159 -8.53 8.05 13.06
CA ALA A 159 -8.82 7.30 14.27
C ALA A 159 -10.29 7.56 14.67
N PRO A 160 -11.26 7.09 13.87
CA PRO A 160 -12.67 7.28 14.16
C PRO A 160 -13.02 6.72 15.56
N GLU A 161 -14.01 7.30 16.23
CA GLU A 161 -14.41 6.87 17.57
C GLU A 161 -14.92 5.42 17.58
N LYS A 162 -15.53 5.00 16.47
CA LYS A 162 -15.99 3.63 16.26
C LYS A 162 -15.31 3.07 15.03
N GLU A 163 -14.59 1.98 15.22
CA GLU A 163 -14.01 1.21 14.12
C GLU A 163 -15.10 0.50 13.32
N TYR A 164 -14.84 0.24 12.04
CA TYR A 164 -15.77 -0.52 11.21
C TYR A 164 -15.87 -1.97 11.69
N GLU A 165 -17.09 -2.40 12.01
CA GLU A 165 -17.37 -3.80 12.36
C GLU A 165 -17.80 -4.58 11.12
N TRP A 166 -16.91 -5.44 10.61
CA TRP A 166 -17.23 -6.36 9.52
C TRP A 166 -18.44 -7.23 9.84
N LYS A 167 -19.49 -7.13 9.02
CA LYS A 167 -20.73 -7.90 9.20
C LYS A 167 -20.56 -9.31 8.62
N LYS A 168 -19.86 -9.46 7.49
CA LYS A 168 -19.47 -10.75 6.92
C LYS A 168 -18.12 -11.20 7.49
N LYS A 169 -18.14 -12.15 8.43
CA LYS A 169 -16.92 -12.63 9.12
C LYS A 169 -16.05 -13.57 8.29
N THR A 170 -16.67 -14.38 7.44
CA THR A 170 -15.98 -15.32 6.57
C THR A 170 -16.59 -15.29 5.18
N PHE A 171 -15.73 -15.16 4.19
CA PHE A 171 -16.06 -15.21 2.78
C PHE A 171 -15.01 -16.05 2.06
N LYS A 172 -15.45 -16.81 1.06
CA LYS A 172 -14.58 -17.59 0.20
C LYS A 172 -15.09 -17.41 -1.23
N PRO A 173 -14.30 -16.79 -2.13
CA PRO A 173 -14.76 -16.51 -3.48
C PRO A 173 -14.94 -17.79 -4.29
N ASN A 174 -15.97 -17.83 -5.14
CA ASN A 174 -16.09 -18.83 -6.19
C ASN A 174 -15.20 -18.42 -7.37
N LYS A 175 -14.25 -19.30 -7.76
CA LYS A 175 -13.24 -19.00 -8.78
C LYS A 175 -13.45 -19.76 -10.09
N SER A 176 -14.56 -20.47 -10.27
CA SER A 176 -14.73 -21.38 -11.42
C SER A 176 -16.17 -21.39 -11.97
N PRO A 177 -16.46 -20.65 -13.07
CA PRO A 177 -15.59 -19.63 -13.67
C PRO A 177 -15.52 -18.36 -12.80
N LEU A 178 -14.44 -17.59 -12.93
CA LEU A 178 -14.37 -16.24 -12.39
C LEU A 178 -14.89 -15.27 -13.45
N LEU A 179 -15.99 -14.58 -13.15
CA LEU A 179 -16.64 -13.60 -14.04
C LEU A 179 -16.44 -12.22 -13.41
N ILE A 180 -15.54 -11.45 -13.99
CA ILE A 180 -15.03 -10.20 -13.42
C ILE A 180 -15.72 -9.01 -14.10
N TYR A 181 -16.29 -8.13 -13.29
CA TYR A 181 -16.71 -6.80 -13.70
C TYR A 181 -15.62 -5.80 -13.29
N GLU A 182 -14.83 -5.33 -14.24
CA GLU A 182 -13.84 -4.27 -14.01
C GLU A 182 -14.52 -2.91 -13.87
N CYS A 183 -14.12 -2.13 -12.88
CA CYS A 183 -14.77 -0.88 -12.55
C CYS A 183 -13.83 0.15 -11.94
N HIS A 184 -14.23 1.42 -12.07
CA HIS A 184 -13.60 2.57 -11.41
C HIS A 184 -14.68 3.34 -10.65
N ILE A 185 -14.53 3.49 -9.34
CA ILE A 185 -15.55 4.07 -8.44
C ILE A 185 -15.97 5.47 -8.87
N GLY A 186 -14.98 6.34 -9.12
CA GLY A 186 -15.22 7.75 -9.41
C GLY A 186 -15.95 8.06 -10.72
N MET A 187 -16.08 7.10 -11.64
CA MET A 187 -16.78 7.28 -12.93
C MET A 187 -17.90 6.26 -13.14
N GLY A 188 -18.32 5.59 -12.05
CA GLY A 188 -19.39 4.60 -12.08
C GLY A 188 -20.81 5.19 -12.08
N GLU A 189 -20.94 6.51 -11.96
CA GLU A 189 -22.21 7.23 -11.91
C GLU A 189 -22.47 8.00 -13.21
N ASP A 190 -23.75 8.21 -13.53
CA ASP A 190 -24.20 9.02 -14.69
C ASP A 190 -23.98 10.53 -14.48
N ALA A 191 -23.85 10.96 -13.22
CA ALA A 191 -23.63 12.35 -12.88
C ALA A 191 -22.20 12.81 -13.27
N GLU A 192 -22.08 14.05 -13.77
CA GLU A 192 -20.81 14.71 -14.11
C GLU A 192 -20.01 15.14 -12.86
N LYS A 193 -19.75 14.18 -11.96
CA LYS A 193 -18.98 14.35 -10.73
C LYS A 193 -18.18 13.08 -10.43
N VAL A 194 -17.26 13.17 -9.48
CA VAL A 194 -16.63 11.97 -8.94
C VAL A 194 -17.64 11.19 -8.09
N GLY A 195 -17.89 9.94 -8.48
CA GLY A 195 -18.72 8.99 -7.73
C GLY A 195 -18.05 8.52 -6.42
N THR A 196 -18.87 8.09 -5.47
CA THR A 196 -18.41 7.63 -4.14
C THR A 196 -18.52 6.12 -3.96
N TYR A 197 -17.82 5.58 -2.96
CA TYR A 197 -17.92 4.16 -2.59
C TYR A 197 -19.37 3.74 -2.26
N ASN A 198 -20.12 4.62 -1.58
CA ASN A 198 -21.52 4.35 -1.21
C ASN A 198 -22.44 4.38 -2.43
N GLU A 199 -22.26 5.35 -3.33
CA GLU A 199 -23.03 5.39 -4.57
C GLU A 199 -22.77 4.13 -5.41
N PHE A 200 -21.51 3.73 -5.57
CA PHE A 200 -21.19 2.48 -6.26
C PHE A 200 -21.84 1.26 -5.60
N ARG A 201 -21.77 1.17 -4.26
CA ARG A 201 -22.39 0.10 -3.47
C ARG A 201 -23.91 0.04 -3.66
N GLU A 202 -24.58 1.18 -3.72
CA GLU A 202 -26.04 1.27 -3.74
C GLU A 202 -26.61 1.20 -5.17
N ASN A 203 -25.90 1.74 -6.15
CA ASN A 203 -26.41 1.94 -7.50
C ASN A 203 -25.82 0.96 -8.53
N VAL A 204 -24.54 0.60 -8.39
CA VAL A 204 -23.79 -0.19 -9.38
C VAL A 204 -23.69 -1.66 -8.96
N LEU A 205 -23.28 -1.94 -7.72
CA LEU A 205 -23.12 -3.32 -7.24
C LEU A 205 -24.39 -4.19 -7.41
N PRO A 206 -25.63 -3.71 -7.18
CA PRO A 206 -26.84 -4.50 -7.45
C PRO A 206 -26.99 -4.91 -8.92
N ARG A 207 -26.51 -4.07 -9.86
CA ARG A 207 -26.52 -4.39 -11.29
C ARG A 207 -25.51 -5.48 -11.61
N VAL A 208 -24.29 -5.36 -11.10
CA VAL A 208 -23.23 -6.37 -11.25
C VAL A 208 -23.71 -7.74 -10.77
N ILE A 209 -24.37 -7.79 -9.60
CA ILE A 209 -24.96 -9.01 -9.04
C ILE A 209 -26.05 -9.57 -9.97
N LYS A 210 -26.96 -8.71 -10.42
CA LYS A 210 -28.08 -9.10 -11.29
C LYS A 210 -27.60 -9.66 -12.64
N ASP A 211 -26.51 -9.11 -13.17
CA ASP A 211 -25.94 -9.51 -14.46
C ASP A 211 -25.12 -10.82 -14.36
N GLY A 212 -24.91 -11.35 -13.15
CA GLY A 212 -24.36 -12.68 -12.93
C GLY A 212 -22.85 -12.74 -12.77
N TYR A 213 -22.18 -11.60 -12.61
CA TYR A 213 -20.78 -11.55 -12.23
C TYR A 213 -20.59 -12.08 -10.79
N ASN A 214 -19.44 -12.68 -10.51
CA ASN A 214 -19.10 -13.17 -9.17
C ASN A 214 -17.86 -12.50 -8.58
N CYS A 215 -17.34 -11.49 -9.28
CA CYS A 215 -16.15 -10.77 -8.92
C CYS A 215 -16.23 -9.34 -9.47
N ILE A 216 -15.83 -8.36 -8.66
CA ILE A 216 -15.51 -7.01 -9.13
C ILE A 216 -13.99 -6.81 -9.03
N GLN A 217 -13.44 -6.17 -10.07
CA GLN A 217 -12.08 -5.66 -10.08
C GLN A 217 -12.16 -4.15 -9.94
N ILE A 218 -11.64 -3.61 -8.83
CA ILE A 218 -11.71 -2.19 -8.54
C ILE A 218 -10.35 -1.54 -8.84
N MET A 219 -10.36 -0.63 -9.79
CA MET A 219 -9.21 0.18 -10.19
C MET A 219 -9.07 1.41 -9.28
N ALA A 220 -7.89 2.03 -9.30
CA ALA A 220 -7.64 3.36 -8.72
C ALA A 220 -7.89 3.51 -7.20
N ILE A 221 -7.81 2.41 -6.43
CA ILE A 221 -8.02 2.44 -4.98
C ILE A 221 -6.86 3.13 -4.25
N GLN A 222 -5.60 2.87 -4.60
CA GLN A 222 -4.46 3.54 -3.97
C GLN A 222 -4.49 5.04 -4.30
N GLU A 223 -4.22 5.90 -3.31
CA GLU A 223 -4.30 7.35 -3.52
C GLU A 223 -3.28 7.82 -4.57
N HIS A 224 -3.78 8.63 -5.49
CA HIS A 224 -3.06 9.10 -6.67
C HIS A 224 -3.39 10.59 -6.89
N PRO A 225 -2.40 11.50 -6.99
CA PRO A 225 -2.67 12.93 -7.03
C PRO A 225 -3.37 13.34 -8.32
N TYR A 226 -2.99 12.73 -9.45
CA TYR A 226 -3.53 13.02 -10.76
C TYR A 226 -4.67 12.08 -11.12
N TYR A 227 -5.91 12.58 -11.06
CA TYR A 227 -7.11 11.79 -11.36
C TYR A 227 -7.12 11.24 -12.81
N GLY A 228 -6.55 11.98 -13.76
CA GLY A 228 -6.40 11.54 -15.15
C GLY A 228 -5.41 10.40 -15.36
N SER A 229 -4.68 9.97 -14.32
CA SER A 229 -3.83 8.78 -14.36
C SER A 229 -4.61 7.46 -14.31
N PHE A 230 -5.92 7.52 -14.05
CA PHE A 230 -6.76 6.34 -13.87
C PHE A 230 -6.29 5.42 -12.72
N GLY A 231 -5.58 5.99 -11.75
CA GLY A 231 -5.02 5.26 -10.61
C GLY A 231 -3.57 4.79 -10.79
N TYR A 232 -2.97 4.94 -11.97
CA TYR A 232 -1.65 4.39 -12.25
C TYR A 232 -0.49 5.22 -11.65
N HIS A 233 -0.70 6.49 -11.33
CA HIS A 233 0.33 7.32 -10.66
C HIS A 233 0.10 7.41 -9.15
N VAL A 234 0.35 6.30 -8.46
CA VAL A 234 0.17 6.19 -7.00
C VAL A 234 1.20 7.05 -6.25
N SER A 235 0.72 7.79 -5.24
CA SER A 235 1.57 8.57 -4.32
C SER A 235 1.55 8.04 -2.90
N SER A 236 0.39 7.56 -2.41
CA SER A 236 0.24 7.09 -1.03
C SER A 236 -0.33 5.67 -1.02
N PHE A 237 0.58 4.71 -0.94
CA PHE A 237 0.31 3.31 -1.23
C PHE A 237 -0.66 2.64 -0.24
N PHE A 238 -0.74 3.16 0.98
CA PHE A 238 -1.60 2.65 2.08
C PHE A 238 -2.88 3.47 2.27
N ALA A 239 -3.11 4.52 1.47
CA ALA A 239 -4.31 5.34 1.60
C ALA A 239 -5.32 4.95 0.51
N PRO A 240 -6.56 4.58 0.86
CA PRO A 240 -7.63 4.49 -0.14
C PRO A 240 -7.97 5.91 -0.62
N SER A 241 -8.15 6.08 -1.93
CA SER A 241 -8.32 7.39 -2.54
C SER A 241 -9.48 8.15 -1.90
N SER A 242 -9.18 9.37 -1.48
CA SER A 242 -10.09 10.21 -0.71
C SER A 242 -11.23 10.80 -1.50
N ARG A 243 -11.08 10.86 -2.82
CA ARG A 243 -12.10 11.38 -3.73
C ARG A 243 -13.39 10.55 -3.71
N PHE A 244 -13.29 9.27 -3.38
CA PHE A 244 -14.44 8.36 -3.38
C PHE A 244 -15.12 8.24 -2.01
N GLY A 245 -14.50 8.76 -0.96
CA GLY A 245 -15.01 8.68 0.41
C GLY A 245 -13.93 8.28 1.42
N THR A 246 -14.38 7.67 2.51
CA THR A 246 -13.58 7.25 3.67
C THR A 246 -13.13 5.79 3.56
N PRO A 247 -12.08 5.38 4.30
CA PRO A 247 -11.70 3.98 4.42
C PRO A 247 -12.86 3.06 4.85
N GLU A 248 -13.73 3.52 5.75
CA GLU A 248 -14.87 2.78 6.27
C GLU A 248 -15.95 2.55 5.21
N GLU A 249 -16.17 3.52 4.31
CA GLU A 249 -17.10 3.35 3.19
C GLU A 249 -16.58 2.33 2.17
N LEU A 250 -15.25 2.28 1.94
CA LEU A 250 -14.65 1.21 1.15
C LEU A 250 -14.81 -0.17 1.83
N LYS A 251 -14.59 -0.26 3.15
CA LYS A 251 -14.86 -1.50 3.90
C LYS A 251 -16.32 -1.92 3.78
N GLU A 252 -17.26 -0.97 3.84
CA GLU A 252 -18.69 -1.28 3.70
C GLU A 252 -19.07 -1.72 2.29
N LEU A 253 -18.45 -1.16 1.25
CA LEU A 253 -18.60 -1.64 -0.13
C LEU A 253 -18.16 -3.11 -0.25
N ILE A 254 -16.97 -3.45 0.26
CA ILE A 254 -16.41 -4.81 0.19
C ILE A 254 -17.26 -5.79 1.01
N ASP A 255 -17.65 -5.43 2.24
CA ASP A 255 -18.51 -6.25 3.10
C ASP A 255 -19.87 -6.51 2.43
N THR A 256 -20.41 -5.51 1.73
CA THR A 256 -21.66 -5.64 0.98
C THR A 256 -21.50 -6.55 -0.25
N ALA A 257 -20.39 -6.45 -0.98
CA ALA A 257 -20.06 -7.36 -2.07
C ALA A 257 -19.97 -8.81 -1.56
N HIS A 258 -19.24 -9.05 -0.47
CA HIS A 258 -19.07 -10.38 0.13
C HIS A 258 -20.39 -11.00 0.62
N LYS A 259 -21.30 -10.20 1.18
CA LYS A 259 -22.65 -10.68 1.56
C LYS A 259 -23.46 -11.17 0.38
N ASN A 260 -23.22 -10.61 -0.81
CA ASN A 260 -23.90 -10.97 -2.04
C ASN A 260 -23.12 -12.00 -2.86
N GLY A 261 -22.06 -12.61 -2.31
CA GLY A 261 -21.31 -13.65 -3.00
C GLY A 261 -20.28 -13.11 -4.01
N ILE A 262 -20.03 -11.80 -4.03
CA ILE A 262 -19.13 -11.14 -4.97
C ILE A 262 -17.74 -11.02 -4.36
N ALA A 263 -16.73 -11.57 -5.03
CA ALA A 263 -15.33 -11.35 -4.71
C ALA A 263 -14.91 -9.93 -5.07
N VAL A 264 -13.97 -9.35 -4.33
CA VAL A 264 -13.40 -8.04 -4.65
C VAL A 264 -11.90 -8.18 -4.82
N ILE A 265 -11.42 -7.93 -6.02
CA ILE A 265 -9.98 -7.85 -6.31
C ILE A 265 -9.62 -6.40 -6.62
N MET A 266 -8.39 -6.03 -6.25
CA MET A 266 -7.88 -4.66 -6.34
C MET A 266 -6.77 -4.57 -7.37
N ASP A 267 -6.76 -3.49 -8.15
CA ASP A 267 -5.54 -3.07 -8.85
C ASP A 267 -4.49 -2.65 -7.83
N ILE A 268 -3.35 -3.34 -7.83
CA ILE A 268 -2.19 -2.98 -7.04
C ILE A 268 -1.08 -2.53 -7.98
N VAL A 269 -0.71 -1.25 -7.86
CA VAL A 269 0.29 -0.64 -8.74
C VAL A 269 1.60 -0.61 -7.99
N HIS A 270 2.39 -1.67 -8.13
CA HIS A 270 3.73 -1.78 -7.55
C HIS A 270 4.82 -1.70 -8.60
N SER A 271 4.47 -1.58 -9.89
CA SER A 271 5.42 -1.46 -10.99
C SER A 271 6.23 -0.16 -10.95
N HIS A 272 5.63 0.93 -10.45
CA HIS A 272 6.22 2.26 -10.34
C HIS A 272 5.51 3.15 -9.31
N ALA A 273 6.04 4.35 -9.06
CA ALA A 273 5.42 5.41 -8.26
C ALA A 273 5.44 6.75 -8.99
N VAL A 274 4.54 7.67 -8.62
CA VAL A 274 4.58 9.04 -9.14
C VAL A 274 5.87 9.77 -8.74
N LYS A 275 6.36 10.69 -9.59
CA LYS A 275 7.56 11.51 -9.33
C LYS A 275 7.39 12.57 -8.24
N ASN A 276 6.16 12.87 -7.82
CA ASN A 276 5.89 13.91 -6.83
C ASN A 276 6.71 13.71 -5.56
N GLU A 277 7.45 14.74 -5.14
CA GLU A 277 8.21 14.72 -3.90
C GLU A 277 7.35 15.10 -2.68
N ILE A 278 6.36 15.98 -2.84
CA ILE A 278 5.54 16.47 -1.71
C ILE A 278 4.48 15.44 -1.33
N GLU A 279 3.70 14.98 -2.32
CA GLU A 279 2.61 14.02 -2.11
C GLU A 279 3.05 12.56 -2.18
N GLY A 280 4.17 12.29 -2.87
CA GLY A 280 4.66 10.94 -3.17
C GLY A 280 6.01 10.64 -2.52
N LEU A 281 6.61 9.54 -2.97
CA LEU A 281 7.85 9.01 -2.41
C LEU A 281 9.11 9.54 -3.12
N GLY A 282 8.98 10.43 -4.11
CA GLY A 282 10.05 10.79 -5.05
C GLY A 282 11.34 11.28 -4.39
N ASN A 283 11.24 11.90 -3.22
CA ASN A 283 12.39 12.32 -2.42
C ASN A 283 12.00 12.51 -0.95
N LEU A 284 11.77 11.42 -0.22
CA LEU A 284 11.21 11.49 1.14
C LEU A 284 12.16 12.16 2.16
N ALA A 285 13.47 11.94 2.06
CA ALA A 285 14.44 12.40 3.04
C ALA A 285 15.80 12.80 2.42
N GLY A 286 15.79 13.41 1.23
CA GLY A 286 17.00 13.92 0.57
C GLY A 286 17.78 12.91 -0.27
N ASP A 287 17.34 11.65 -0.33
CA ASP A 287 17.85 10.64 -1.25
C ASP A 287 16.74 10.20 -2.21
N HIS A 288 16.84 10.63 -3.46
CA HIS A 288 15.93 10.20 -4.54
C HIS A 288 15.93 8.68 -4.73
N ASN A 289 16.99 7.98 -4.32
CA ASN A 289 17.09 6.54 -4.44
C ASN A 289 16.56 5.79 -3.22
N GLN A 290 15.99 6.46 -2.21
CA GLN A 290 15.58 5.80 -0.97
C GLN A 290 14.71 4.55 -1.26
N TYR A 291 13.67 4.72 -2.08
CA TYR A 291 12.78 3.64 -2.54
C TYR A 291 13.08 3.14 -3.97
N PHE A 292 13.86 3.89 -4.74
CA PHE A 292 13.97 3.73 -6.19
C PHE A 292 15.40 3.39 -6.63
N TYR A 293 15.53 2.83 -7.83
CA TYR A 293 16.85 2.55 -8.40
C TYR A 293 17.64 3.83 -8.67
N PRO A 294 18.98 3.79 -8.65
CA PRO A 294 19.82 4.87 -9.17
C PRO A 294 20.01 4.79 -10.69
N GLY A 295 20.45 5.92 -11.27
CA GLY A 295 20.85 6.02 -12.69
C GLY A 295 19.70 5.79 -13.66
N ASP A 296 19.99 5.21 -14.83
CA ASP A 296 18.99 5.03 -15.91
C ASP A 296 17.81 4.12 -15.52
N ARG A 297 17.95 3.31 -14.46
CA ARG A 297 16.87 2.47 -13.93
C ARG A 297 15.91 3.23 -13.02
N HIS A 298 16.24 4.46 -12.65
CA HIS A 298 15.43 5.29 -11.74
C HIS A 298 14.04 5.57 -12.29
N GLU A 299 13.95 5.85 -13.59
CA GLU A 299 12.73 6.33 -14.22
C GLU A 299 12.17 5.35 -15.27
N HIS A 300 10.84 5.29 -15.37
CA HIS A 300 10.14 4.64 -16.48
C HIS A 300 9.81 5.66 -17.56
N PRO A 301 10.53 5.69 -18.71
CA PRO A 301 10.46 6.80 -19.65
C PRO A 301 9.09 6.95 -20.33
N ALA A 302 8.37 5.85 -20.56
CA ALA A 302 7.05 5.89 -21.20
C ALA A 302 5.94 6.37 -20.25
N TRP A 303 6.16 6.29 -18.93
CA TRP A 303 5.17 6.63 -17.92
C TRP A 303 5.56 7.85 -17.10
N ASP A 304 6.74 8.43 -17.33
CA ASP A 304 7.25 9.57 -16.57
C ASP A 304 7.17 9.34 -15.04
N SER A 305 7.59 8.14 -14.61
CA SER A 305 7.43 7.65 -13.23
C SER A 305 8.72 7.07 -12.67
N LEU A 306 8.72 6.70 -11.38
CA LEU A 306 9.87 6.16 -10.66
C LEU A 306 9.78 4.64 -10.47
N CYS A 307 10.87 3.93 -10.69
CA CYS A 307 10.96 2.47 -10.60
C CYS A 307 11.53 2.04 -9.25
N PHE A 308 10.77 1.25 -8.48
CA PHE A 308 11.19 0.74 -7.18
C PHE A 308 12.46 -0.10 -7.27
N ASP A 309 13.36 0.07 -6.30
CA ASP A 309 14.50 -0.83 -6.13
C ASP A 309 14.07 -2.09 -5.35
N TYR A 310 13.56 -3.08 -6.08
CA TYR A 310 13.17 -4.37 -5.52
C TYR A 310 14.33 -5.19 -4.94
N GLY A 311 15.58 -4.70 -5.05
CA GLY A 311 16.75 -5.31 -4.42
C GLY A 311 16.92 -4.96 -2.94
N LYS A 312 16.28 -3.88 -2.46
CA LYS A 312 16.35 -3.42 -1.07
C LYS A 312 15.32 -4.12 -0.20
N ASP A 313 15.76 -4.64 0.94
CA ASP A 313 14.89 -5.37 1.86
C ASP A 313 13.81 -4.47 2.47
N GLU A 314 14.09 -3.18 2.69
CA GLU A 314 13.12 -2.18 3.16
C GLU A 314 12.04 -1.86 2.13
N VAL A 315 12.38 -1.88 0.84
CA VAL A 315 11.41 -1.69 -0.26
C VAL A 315 10.56 -2.95 -0.42
N ILE A 316 11.16 -4.13 -0.36
CA ILE A 316 10.42 -5.40 -0.33
C ILE A 316 9.47 -5.43 0.88
N HIS A 317 9.95 -4.99 2.06
CA HIS A 317 9.14 -4.88 3.26
C HIS A 317 7.95 -3.93 3.05
N PHE A 318 8.18 -2.73 2.52
CA PHE A 318 7.13 -1.77 2.20
C PHE A 318 6.06 -2.36 1.28
N LEU A 319 6.45 -2.94 0.15
CA LEU A 319 5.52 -3.47 -0.86
C LEU A 319 4.78 -4.73 -0.38
N LEU A 320 5.47 -5.67 0.27
CA LEU A 320 4.80 -6.86 0.84
C LEU A 320 3.86 -6.48 1.98
N SER A 321 4.24 -5.50 2.81
CA SER A 321 3.35 -4.93 3.82
C SER A 321 2.14 -4.24 3.20
N ASN A 322 2.29 -3.62 2.04
CA ASN A 322 1.18 -3.03 1.32
C ASN A 322 0.19 -4.09 0.82
N CYS A 323 0.68 -5.19 0.24
CA CYS A 323 -0.16 -6.34 -0.10
C CYS A 323 -0.92 -6.85 1.13
N LYS A 324 -0.22 -7.08 2.24
CA LYS A 324 -0.84 -7.58 3.47
C LYS A 324 -1.86 -6.59 4.05
N TYR A 325 -1.59 -5.29 4.00
CA TYR A 325 -2.47 -4.25 4.48
C TYR A 325 -3.83 -4.31 3.78
N TRP A 326 -3.85 -4.32 2.44
CA TRP A 326 -5.11 -4.38 1.69
C TRP A 326 -5.89 -5.69 1.93
N LEU A 327 -5.19 -6.83 2.05
CA LEU A 327 -5.83 -8.10 2.39
C LEU A 327 -6.38 -8.15 3.82
N SER A 328 -5.69 -7.55 4.79
CA SER A 328 -6.03 -7.68 6.22
C SER A 328 -6.96 -6.58 6.72
N GLU A 329 -6.78 -5.34 6.26
CA GLU A 329 -7.55 -4.18 6.72
C GLU A 329 -8.86 -4.01 5.96
N PHE A 330 -8.84 -4.30 4.65
CA PHE A 330 -9.97 -4.11 3.75
C PHE A 330 -10.57 -5.42 3.24
N HIS A 331 -9.97 -6.57 3.54
CA HIS A 331 -10.46 -7.88 3.14
C HIS A 331 -10.64 -8.06 1.61
N PHE A 332 -9.78 -7.44 0.80
CA PHE A 332 -9.71 -7.79 -0.62
C PHE A 332 -9.40 -9.29 -0.79
N ASP A 333 -9.95 -9.90 -1.85
CA ASP A 333 -9.84 -11.33 -2.15
C ASP A 333 -8.62 -11.69 -3.02
N GLY A 334 -7.86 -10.68 -3.45
CA GLY A 334 -6.71 -10.80 -4.32
C GLY A 334 -6.41 -9.49 -5.05
N PHE A 335 -5.48 -9.57 -5.99
CA PHE A 335 -4.99 -8.41 -6.74
C PHE A 335 -4.84 -8.71 -8.22
N ARG A 336 -4.90 -7.66 -9.04
CA ARG A 336 -4.16 -7.56 -10.29
C ARG A 336 -2.94 -6.68 -10.06
N PHE A 337 -1.77 -7.22 -10.35
CA PHE A 337 -0.53 -6.44 -10.35
C PHE A 337 -0.39 -5.77 -11.72
N ASP A 338 -0.53 -4.44 -11.73
CA ASP A 338 -0.32 -3.57 -12.90
C ASP A 338 1.07 -2.92 -12.86
#